data_AF-A0A7C2SRB3-F1
#
_entry.id   AF-A0A7C2SRB3-F1
#
_cell.length_a   1.000
_cell.length_b   1.000
_cell.length_c   1.000
_cell.angle_alpha   90.00
_cell.angle_beta   90.00
_cell.angle_gamma   90.00
#
_symmetry.space_group_name_H-M   'P 1'
#
loop_
_entity.id
_entity.type
_entity.pdbx_description
1 polymer ?
#
loop_
_entity_poly.entity_id
_entity_poly.type
_entity_poly.pdbx_seq_one_letter_code
_entity_poly.pdbx_strand_id
1 'polypeptide(L)'
;MARAPKIPDPLKRRHLVEEELPPARARALADAYLAAGRTFDALAFLRKAGDAERLRGLLSEAVAAGDLFLAREIATLTGEEPGASTWSALADAAEAAGRERYAAEARRLAAARSGERARG
;
A
#
# COMPACT_ATOMS: atom_id res chain seq x y z
N MET A 1 9.88 -4.94 -26.74
CA MET A 1 9.54 -4.56 -25.36
C MET A 1 8.98 -3.14 -25.37
N ALA A 2 7.77 -2.92 -24.86
CA ALA A 2 7.17 -1.58 -24.81
C ALA A 2 7.99 -0.69 -23.86
N ARG A 3 8.29 0.53 -24.29
CA ARG A 3 9.01 1.52 -23.46
C ARG A 3 8.14 1.86 -22.25
N ALA A 4 8.68 1.71 -21.04
CA ALA A 4 7.99 2.15 -19.84
C ALA A 4 7.61 3.64 -19.97
N PRO A 5 6.37 4.03 -19.59
CA PRO A 5 5.94 5.41 -19.73
C PRO A 5 6.82 6.33 -18.88
N LYS A 6 7.18 7.49 -19.43
CA LYS A 6 7.94 8.50 -18.71
C LYS A 6 7.10 8.98 -17.52
N ILE A 7 7.68 9.00 -16.32
CA ILE A 7 7.04 9.53 -15.12
C ILE A 7 6.61 10.99 -15.39
N PRO A 8 5.32 11.32 -15.25
CA PRO A 8 4.82 12.69 -15.38
C PRO A 8 5.44 13.64 -14.35
N ASP A 9 5.54 14.93 -14.70
CA ASP A 9 5.82 15.99 -13.72
C ASP A 9 4.66 16.11 -12.70
N PRO A 10 4.87 16.81 -11.55
CA PRO A 10 3.87 16.87 -10.49
C PRO A 10 2.50 17.44 -10.90
N LEU A 11 2.48 18.45 -11.78
CA LEU A 11 1.23 19.06 -12.25
C LEU A 11 0.47 18.09 -13.13
N LYS A 12 1.18 17.47 -14.08
CA LYS A 12 0.61 16.45 -14.96
C LYS A 12 0.17 15.21 -14.18
N ARG A 13 0.88 14.82 -13.13
CA ARG A 13 0.46 13.73 -12.23
C ARG A 13 -0.89 14.04 -11.59
N ARG A 14 -1.08 15.24 -11.03
CA ARG A 14 -2.35 15.64 -10.41
C ARG A 14 -3.52 15.48 -11.39
N HIS A 15 -3.37 16.02 -12.60
CA HIS A 15 -4.42 15.89 -13.63
C HIS A 15 -4.71 14.43 -13.97
N LEU A 16 -3.68 13.59 -14.14
CA LEU A 16 -3.85 12.16 -14.44
C LEU A 16 -4.49 11.36 -13.28
N VAL A 17 -4.33 11.82 -12.04
CA VAL A 17 -4.99 11.22 -10.87
C VAL A 17 -6.48 11.60 -10.80
N GLU A 18 -6.86 12.75 -11.35
CA GLU A 18 -8.26 13.19 -11.42
C GLU A 18 -8.99 12.61 -12.65
N GLU A 19 -8.27 12.46 -13.77
CA GLU A 19 -8.80 11.95 -15.04
C GLU A 19 -9.17 10.46 -14.98
N GLU A 20 -10.18 10.06 -15.76
CA GLU A 20 -10.48 8.65 -16.02
C GLU A 20 -9.43 8.07 -16.98
N LEU A 21 -8.68 7.08 -16.53
CA LEU A 21 -7.61 6.46 -17.32
C LEU A 21 -7.99 5.03 -17.67
N PRO A 22 -7.72 4.57 -18.90
CA PRO A 22 -7.81 3.15 -19.23
C PRO A 22 -6.95 2.32 -18.26
N PRO A 23 -7.45 1.18 -17.74
CA PRO A 23 -6.73 0.39 -16.74
C PRO A 23 -5.30 0.03 -17.13
N ALA A 24 -5.06 -0.32 -18.40
CA ALA A 24 -3.73 -0.62 -18.91
C ALA A 24 -2.76 0.56 -18.82
N ARG A 25 -3.24 1.79 -19.07
CA ARG A 25 -2.43 3.02 -18.97
C ARG A 25 -2.15 3.38 -17.52
N ALA A 26 -3.13 3.22 -16.64
CA ALA A 26 -2.94 3.40 -15.20
C ALA A 26 -1.91 2.41 -14.65
N ARG A 27 -2.00 1.11 -15.00
CA ARG A 27 -1.01 0.10 -14.59
C ARG A 27 0.40 0.45 -15.08
N ALA A 28 0.56 0.84 -16.34
CA ALA A 28 1.87 1.22 -16.86
C ALA A 28 2.49 2.43 -16.12
N LEU A 29 1.67 3.40 -15.70
CA LEU A 29 2.14 4.52 -14.87
C LEU A 29 2.54 4.04 -13.47
N ALA A 30 1.75 3.18 -12.84
CA ALA A 30 2.10 2.58 -11.56
C ALA A 30 3.44 1.86 -11.62
N ASP A 31 3.67 1.04 -12.64
CA ASP A 31 4.93 0.32 -12.84
C ASP A 31 6.12 1.28 -12.98
N ALA A 32 5.95 2.40 -13.70
CA ALA A 32 6.99 3.41 -13.82
C ALA A 32 7.32 4.06 -12.46
N TYR A 33 6.32 4.36 -11.63
CA TYR A 33 6.55 4.90 -10.28
C TYR A 33 7.22 3.86 -9.35
N LEU A 34 6.79 2.60 -9.40
CA LEU A 34 7.41 1.52 -8.62
C LEU A 34 8.88 1.32 -9.00
N ALA A 35 9.19 1.31 -10.30
CA ALA A 35 10.57 1.19 -10.80
C ALA A 35 11.47 2.36 -10.36
N ALA A 36 10.89 3.51 -10.04
CA ALA A 36 11.60 4.68 -9.50
C ALA A 36 11.60 4.75 -7.96
N GLY A 37 11.12 3.72 -7.26
CA GLY A 37 11.03 3.70 -5.79
C GLY A 37 9.97 4.64 -5.21
N ARG A 38 9.03 5.11 -6.05
CA ARG A 38 7.99 6.08 -5.69
C ARG A 38 6.67 5.37 -5.38
N THR A 39 6.67 4.49 -4.39
CA THR A 39 5.54 3.59 -4.09
C THR A 39 4.23 4.33 -3.82
N PHE A 40 4.24 5.41 -3.04
CA PHE A 40 3.03 6.20 -2.74
C PHE A 40 2.40 6.83 -3.99
N ASP A 41 3.21 7.25 -4.95
CA ASP A 41 2.70 7.76 -6.23
C ASP A 41 2.04 6.65 -7.05
N ALA A 42 2.59 5.43 -7.00
CA ALA A 42 2.07 4.28 -7.73
C ALA A 42 0.69 3.85 -7.22
N LEU A 43 0.43 3.94 -5.92
CA LEU A 43 -0.81 3.49 -5.28
C LEU A 43 -2.07 4.04 -5.96
N ALA A 44 -2.10 5.35 -6.22
CA ALA A 44 -3.25 5.99 -6.87
C ALA A 44 -3.56 5.40 -8.26
N PHE A 45 -2.51 5.04 -9.01
CA PHE A 45 -2.64 4.45 -10.33
C PHE A 45 -2.99 2.96 -10.29
N LEU A 46 -2.49 2.21 -9.29
CA LEU A 46 -2.89 0.82 -9.07
C LEU A 46 -4.38 0.71 -8.71
N ARG A 47 -4.89 1.61 -7.85
CA ARG A 47 -6.33 1.69 -7.56
C ARG A 47 -7.14 1.98 -8.81
N LYS A 48 -6.74 2.96 -9.63
CA LYS A 48 -7.40 3.27 -10.91
C LYS A 48 -7.37 2.09 -11.89
N ALA A 49 -6.29 1.32 -11.89
CA ALA A 49 -6.17 0.13 -12.72
C ALA A 49 -7.02 -1.06 -12.23
N GLY A 50 -7.60 -0.98 -11.03
CA GLY A 50 -8.28 -2.11 -10.39
C GLY A 50 -7.33 -3.24 -10.00
N ASP A 51 -6.05 -2.93 -9.77
CA ASP A 51 -4.99 -3.92 -9.60
C ASP A 51 -4.89 -4.43 -8.16
N ALA A 52 -5.93 -5.13 -7.70
CA ALA A 52 -6.04 -5.61 -6.33
C ALA A 52 -4.92 -6.59 -5.94
N GLU A 53 -4.48 -7.46 -6.86
CA GLU A 53 -3.37 -8.39 -6.62
C GLU A 53 -2.07 -7.64 -6.35
N ARG A 54 -1.77 -6.60 -7.15
CA ARG A 54 -0.55 -5.80 -6.94
C ARG A 54 -0.60 -5.04 -5.62
N LEU A 55 -1.77 -4.51 -5.24
CA LEU A 55 -1.96 -3.84 -3.95
C LEU A 55 -1.78 -4.82 -2.78
N ARG A 56 -2.29 -6.05 -2.88
CA ARG A 56 -2.04 -7.12 -1.88
C ARG A 56 -0.56 -7.50 -1.79
N GLY A 57 0.13 -7.57 -2.93
CA GLY A 57 1.58 -7.78 -2.98
C GLY A 57 2.33 -6.70 -2.21
N LEU A 58 2.04 -5.42 -2.50
CA LEU A 58 2.65 -4.28 -1.79
C LEU A 58 2.31 -4.25 -0.30
N LEU A 59 1.10 -4.67 0.09
CA LEU A 59 0.75 -4.81 1.50
C LEU A 59 1.62 -5.87 2.18
N SER A 60 1.83 -7.01 1.52
CA SER A 60 2.66 -8.09 2.03
C SER A 60 4.12 -7.64 2.18
N GLU A 61 4.64 -6.88 1.21
CA GLU A 61 5.97 -6.27 1.28
C GLU A 61 6.08 -5.26 2.44
N ALA A 62 5.07 -4.40 2.61
CA ALA A 62 5.01 -3.42 3.71
C ALA A 62 5.00 -4.12 5.08
N VAL A 63 4.25 -5.20 5.22
CA VAL A 63 4.20 -6.03 6.44
C VAL A 63 5.56 -6.64 6.72
N ALA A 64 6.20 -7.26 5.73
CA ALA A 64 7.52 -7.87 5.88
C ALA A 64 8.62 -6.84 6.20
N ALA A 65 8.49 -5.61 5.71
CA ALA A 65 9.42 -4.51 5.98
C ALA A 65 9.13 -3.78 7.31
N GLY A 66 8.04 -4.09 8.01
CA GLY A 66 7.60 -3.33 9.17
C GLY A 66 7.21 -1.89 8.83
N ASP A 67 6.74 -1.63 7.60
CA ASP A 67 6.30 -0.31 7.14
C ASP A 67 4.81 -0.10 7.43
N LEU A 68 4.53 0.34 8.65
CA LEU A 68 3.17 0.62 9.10
C LEU A 68 2.49 1.69 8.24
N PHE A 69 3.24 2.70 7.81
CA PHE A 69 2.65 3.82 7.07
C PHE A 69 2.15 3.36 5.70
N LEU A 70 2.98 2.63 4.96
CA LEU A 70 2.58 2.06 3.68
C LEU A 70 1.41 1.07 3.82
N ALA A 71 1.44 0.21 4.84
CA ALA A 71 0.36 -0.76 5.08
C ALA A 71 -0.99 -0.08 5.36
N ARG A 72 -1.01 1.01 6.15
CA ARG A 72 -2.25 1.78 6.43
C ARG A 72 -2.77 2.51 5.20
N GLU A 73 -1.88 3.08 4.39
CA GLU A 73 -2.27 3.75 3.15
C GLU A 73 -2.90 2.76 2.18
N ILE A 74 -2.34 1.55 2.02
CA ILE A 74 -2.91 0.51 1.16
C ILE A 74 -4.28 0.05 1.70
N ALA A 75 -4.39 -0.24 2.99
CA ALA A 75 -5.68 -0.62 3.61
C ALA A 75 -6.76 0.45 3.41
N THR A 76 -6.40 1.73 3.57
CA THR A 76 -7.32 2.85 3.33
C THR A 76 -7.73 2.94 1.86
N LEU A 77 -6.78 2.74 0.95
CA LEU A 77 -6.98 2.83 -0.48
C LEU A 77 -7.87 1.70 -1.02
N THR A 78 -7.72 0.48 -0.52
CA THR A 78 -8.51 -0.68 -0.93
C THR A 78 -9.85 -0.77 -0.20
N GLY A 79 -9.97 -0.12 0.97
CA GLY A 79 -11.10 -0.32 1.88
C GLY A 79 -11.10 -1.71 2.54
N GLU A 80 -10.03 -2.49 2.35
CA GLU A 80 -9.85 -3.79 2.98
C GLU A 80 -9.15 -3.59 4.32
N GLU A 81 -9.76 -4.06 5.41
CA GLU A 81 -9.17 -3.97 6.73
C GLU A 81 -8.28 -5.20 7.01
N PRO A 82 -6.96 -5.04 7.17
CA PRO A 82 -6.09 -6.15 7.51
C PRO A 82 -6.46 -6.74 8.87
N GLY A 83 -6.41 -8.07 8.96
CA GLY A 83 -6.73 -8.80 10.18
C GLY A 83 -5.66 -8.65 11.27
N ALA A 84 -6.01 -9.11 12.48
CA ALA A 84 -5.11 -9.08 13.63
C ALA A 84 -3.74 -9.72 13.34
N SER A 85 -3.72 -10.87 12.67
CA SER A 85 -2.49 -11.58 12.31
C SER A 85 -1.56 -10.77 11.42
N THR A 86 -2.11 -10.00 10.48
CA THR A 86 -1.33 -9.14 9.58
C THR A 86 -0.68 -8.00 10.36
N TRP A 87 -1.41 -7.37 11.26
CA TRP A 87 -0.87 -6.30 12.12
C TRP A 87 0.14 -6.82 13.13
N SER A 88 -0.05 -8.02 13.68
CA SER A 88 0.95 -8.67 14.53
C SER A 88 2.25 -8.93 13.76
N ALA A 89 2.17 -9.51 12.57
CA ALA A 89 3.36 -9.77 11.74
C ALA A 89 4.11 -8.48 11.39
N LEU A 90 3.38 -7.39 11.08
CA LEU A 90 3.99 -6.09 10.84
C LEU A 90 4.69 -5.56 12.09
N ALA A 91 4.08 -5.73 13.26
CA ALA A 91 4.67 -5.28 14.50
C ALA A 91 6.01 -5.96 14.79
N ASP A 92 6.06 -7.27 14.59
CA ASP A 92 7.26 -8.08 14.82
C ASP A 92 8.38 -7.68 13.84
N ALA A 93 8.03 -7.48 12.56
CA ALA A 93 8.98 -6.99 11.56
C ALA A 93 9.48 -5.57 11.88
N ALA A 94 8.60 -4.67 12.32
CA ALA A 94 8.96 -3.31 12.71
C ALA A 94 9.87 -3.30 13.93
N GLU A 95 9.63 -4.16 14.92
CA GLU A 95 10.48 -4.30 16.11
C GLU A 95 11.86 -4.83 15.74
N ALA A 96 11.93 -5.88 14.91
CA ALA A 96 13.19 -6.43 14.41
C ALA A 96 14.01 -5.39 13.63
N ALA A 97 13.33 -4.44 12.96
CA ALA A 97 13.96 -3.31 12.27
C ALA A 97 14.27 -2.10 13.17
N GLY A 98 14.05 -2.18 14.49
CA GLY A 98 14.28 -1.09 15.45
C GLY A 98 13.26 0.06 15.35
N ARG A 99 12.13 -0.15 14.67
CA ARG A 99 11.05 0.84 14.48
C ARG A 99 10.00 0.71 15.59
N GLU A 100 10.41 0.93 16.83
CA GLU A 100 9.57 0.69 18.03
C GLU A 100 8.19 1.37 17.98
N ARG A 101 8.12 2.60 17.48
CA ARG A 101 6.84 3.33 17.34
C ARG A 101 5.88 2.63 16.37
N TYR A 102 6.39 2.09 15.27
CA TYR A 102 5.58 1.36 14.30
C TYR A 102 5.15 0.02 14.87
N ALA A 103 6.04 -0.68 15.58
CA ALA A 103 5.72 -1.92 16.27
C ALA A 103 4.61 -1.73 17.32
N ALA A 104 4.72 -0.71 18.16
CA ALA A 104 3.73 -0.42 19.20
C ALA A 104 2.34 -0.10 18.62
N GLU A 105 2.28 0.71 17.57
CA GLU A 105 1.01 1.06 16.93
C GLU A 105 0.40 -0.13 16.17
N ALA A 106 1.22 -0.94 15.48
CA ALA A 106 0.76 -2.16 14.83
C ALA A 106 0.18 -3.18 15.83
N ARG A 107 0.79 -3.32 17.03
CA ARG A 107 0.23 -4.14 18.13
C ARG A 107 -1.14 -3.66 18.59
N ARG A 108 -1.34 -2.35 18.69
CA ARG A 108 -2.65 -1.77 19.06
C ARG A 108 -3.71 -2.09 18.02
N LEU A 109 -3.37 -1.97 16.73
CA LEU A 109 -4.26 -2.36 15.64
C LEU A 109 -4.60 -3.85 15.71
N ALA A 110 -3.60 -4.72 15.94
CA ALA A 110 -3.81 -6.16 16.08
C ALA A 110 -4.77 -6.51 17.25
N ALA A 111 -4.57 -5.85 18.40
CA ALA A 111 -5.40 -6.04 19.58
C ALA A 111 -6.86 -5.59 19.33
N ALA A 112 -7.06 -4.44 18.69
CA ALA A 112 -8.39 -3.95 18.33
C ALA A 112 -9.16 -4.98 17.47
N ARG A 113 -8.50 -5.58 16.47
CA ARG A 113 -9.13 -6.57 15.57
C ARG A 113 -9.38 -7.92 16.21
N SER A 114 -8.56 -8.30 17.18
CA SER A 114 -8.79 -9.53 17.96
C SER A 114 -10.02 -9.39 18.87
N GLY A 115 -10.25 -8.19 19.43
CA GLY A 115 -11.40 -7.89 20.28
C GLY A 115 -12.73 -7.69 19.52
N GLU A 116 -12.68 -7.34 18.23
CA GLU A 116 -13.87 -7.29 17.36
C GLU A 116 -14.40 -8.70 17.05
N ARG A 117 -13.51 -9.67 16.78
CA ARG A 117 -13.90 -11.07 16.52
C ARG A 117 -14.50 -11.78 17.72
N ALA A 118 -14.25 -11.33 18.95
CA ALA A 118 -14.78 -11.93 20.16
C ALA A 118 -16.17 -11.37 20.56
N ARG A 119 -16.67 -10.34 19.86
CA ARG A 119 -17.91 -9.62 20.20
C ARG A 119 -19.04 -9.76 19.17
N GLY A 120 -18.81 -10.46 18.06
CA GLY A 120 -19.82 -10.82 17.06
C GLY A 120 -20.13 -12.30 17.09
#